data_AF-A0A0Q3HDK0-F1
#
_entry.id   AF-A0A0Q3HDK0-F1
#
_cell.length_a   1.000
_cell.length_b   1.000
_cell.length_c   1.000
_cell.angle_alpha   90.00
_cell.angle_beta   90.00
_cell.angle_gamma   90.00
#
_symmetry.space_group_name_H-M   'P 1'
#
loop_
_entity.id
_entity.type
_entity.pdbx_description
1 polymer ?
#
loop_
_entity_poly.entity_id
_entity_poly.type
_entity_poly.pdbx_seq_one_letter_code
_entity_poly.pdbx_strand_id
1 'polypeptide(L)'
;MPPPPEDIQLTPWDLRLLTLGYMQKGILLPKPPVSNGERLVDTLASSLSQALGWYYHFAGRLAVGAHGDGNITIPLRCTGEGAKLVHAAAPAVAVTIAGSLYTPSSVLSEFFPFNGVLNVDASMDPPLPVLSAQVTELADGVFVAMSMNHSVGNGTIFWELFNA
;
A
#
# COMPACT_ATOMS: atom_id res chain seq x y z
N MET A 1 20.09 -10.27 -2.09
CA MET A 1 19.76 -11.15 -0.94
C MET A 1 18.96 -10.29 0.03
N PRO A 2 17.74 -10.66 0.42
CA PRO A 2 16.99 -9.87 1.39
C PRO A 2 17.78 -9.78 2.71
N PRO A 3 17.71 -8.66 3.44
CA PRO A 3 18.35 -8.54 4.75
C PRO A 3 17.81 -9.62 5.70
N PRO A 4 18.59 -10.04 6.71
CA PRO A 4 18.09 -10.95 7.74
C PRO A 4 16.85 -10.34 8.41
N PRO A 5 15.88 -11.16 8.88
CA PRO A 5 14.72 -10.66 9.58
C PRO A 5 15.11 -9.75 10.75
N GLU A 6 14.54 -8.56 10.77
CA GLU A 6 14.78 -7.52 11.78
C GLU A 6 13.45 -7.05 12.35
N ASP A 7 13.45 -6.72 13.65
CA ASP A 7 12.33 -6.08 14.31
C ASP A 7 12.61 -4.60 14.53
N ILE A 8 11.83 -3.74 13.90
CA ILE A 8 11.91 -2.29 14.06
C ILE A 8 10.89 -1.86 15.12
N GLN A 9 11.37 -1.24 16.20
CA GLN A 9 10.50 -0.67 17.23
C GLN A 9 9.92 0.66 16.74
N LEU A 10 8.60 0.80 16.85
CA LEU A 10 7.92 2.04 16.50
C LEU A 10 8.27 3.15 17.50
N THR A 11 8.58 4.34 16.99
CA THR A 11 8.84 5.51 17.82
C THR A 11 7.52 6.07 18.39
N PRO A 12 7.58 6.95 19.42
CA PRO A 12 6.38 7.64 19.90
C PRO A 12 5.62 8.44 18.83
N TRP A 13 6.28 8.84 17.74
CA TRP A 13 5.64 9.50 16.60
C TRP A 13 4.85 8.51 15.74
N ASP A 14 5.43 7.36 15.49
CA ASP A 14 4.83 6.28 14.72
C ASP A 14 3.58 5.72 15.43
N LEU A 15 3.66 5.55 16.76
CA LEU A 15 2.55 5.05 17.58
C LEU A 15 1.30 5.95 17.52
N ARG A 16 1.47 7.27 17.37
CA ARG A 16 0.32 8.20 17.22
C ARG A 16 -0.48 7.93 15.94
N LEU A 17 0.18 7.40 14.91
CA LEU A 17 -0.40 7.15 13.61
C LEU A 17 -1.20 5.83 13.56
N LEU A 18 -1.07 4.97 14.57
CA LEU A 18 -1.83 3.72 14.68
C LEU A 18 -3.35 3.90 14.62
N THR A 19 -3.84 5.05 15.10
CA THR A 19 -5.27 5.40 15.12
C THR A 19 -5.77 6.02 13.80
N LEU A 20 -4.87 6.27 12.85
CA LEU A 20 -5.21 6.78 11.53
C LEU A 20 -5.38 5.63 10.54
N GLY A 21 -6.00 5.93 9.40
CA GLY A 21 -6.06 5.01 8.28
C GLY A 21 -4.72 4.88 7.54
N TYR A 22 -4.66 3.92 6.63
CA TYR A 22 -3.58 3.84 5.65
C TYR A 22 -3.48 5.14 4.85
N MET A 23 -2.26 5.59 4.56
CA MET A 23 -2.01 6.68 3.64
C MET A 23 -2.25 6.19 2.21
N GLN A 24 -3.08 6.90 1.46
CA GLN A 24 -3.48 6.51 0.11
C GLN A 24 -3.14 7.61 -0.90
N LYS A 25 -2.41 7.26 -1.96
CA LYS A 25 -2.20 8.10 -3.14
C LYS A 25 -2.19 7.24 -4.39
N GLY A 26 -2.53 7.84 -5.51
CA GLY A 26 -2.50 7.16 -6.79
C GLY A 26 -2.38 8.15 -7.93
N ILE A 27 -2.05 7.62 -9.10
CA ILE A 27 -1.96 8.37 -10.34
C ILE A 27 -2.91 7.79 -11.37
N LEU A 28 -3.48 8.67 -12.17
CA LEU A 28 -4.29 8.33 -13.31
C LEU A 28 -3.47 8.50 -14.57
N LEU A 29 -3.39 7.44 -15.37
CA LEU A 29 -2.59 7.37 -16.59
C LEU A 29 -3.49 7.08 -17.80
N PRO A 30 -3.17 7.64 -18.97
CA PRO A 30 -3.83 7.24 -20.21
C PRO A 30 -3.54 5.76 -20.51
N LYS A 31 -4.42 5.14 -21.29
CA LYS A 31 -4.26 3.73 -21.65
C LYS A 31 -2.93 3.53 -22.42
N PRO A 32 -2.09 2.56 -22.05
CA PRO A 32 -0.87 2.30 -22.79
C PRO A 32 -1.20 1.88 -24.23
N PRO A 33 -0.45 2.35 -25.25
CA PRO A 33 -0.74 2.07 -26.66
C PRO A 33 -0.66 0.57 -27.04
N VAL A 34 -0.10 -0.27 -26.17
CA VAL A 34 0.23 -1.69 -26.50
C VAL A 34 -0.06 -2.67 -25.35
N SER A 35 -0.77 -2.27 -24.29
CA SER A 35 -0.91 -3.14 -23.11
C SER A 35 -1.99 -4.20 -23.26
N ASN A 36 -1.57 -5.46 -23.19
CA ASN A 36 -2.36 -6.49 -22.53
C ASN A 36 -2.34 -6.17 -21.02
N GLY A 37 -3.49 -6.08 -20.37
CA GLY A 37 -3.62 -5.76 -18.95
C GLY A 37 -2.73 -6.62 -18.05
N GLU A 38 -2.67 -7.93 -18.34
CA GLU A 38 -1.83 -8.89 -17.62
C GLU A 38 -0.34 -8.52 -17.65
N ARG A 39 0.17 -8.09 -18.82
CA ARG A 39 1.58 -7.68 -18.96
C ARG A 39 1.92 -6.45 -18.14
N LEU A 40 0.97 -5.54 -17.96
CA LEU A 40 1.15 -4.35 -17.12
C LEU A 40 1.25 -4.76 -15.65
N VAL A 41 0.35 -5.64 -15.20
CA VAL A 41 0.35 -6.16 -13.82
C VAL A 41 1.63 -6.91 -13.52
N ASP A 42 2.10 -7.80 -14.41
CA ASP A 42 3.35 -8.54 -14.22
C ASP A 42 4.57 -7.62 -14.16
N THR A 43 4.59 -6.58 -15.00
CA THR A 43 5.68 -5.59 -15.01
C THR A 43 5.69 -4.80 -13.71
N LEU A 44 4.53 -4.36 -13.23
CA LEU A 44 4.38 -3.63 -11.97
C LEU A 44 4.69 -4.51 -10.75
N ALA A 45 4.31 -5.78 -10.77
CA ALA A 45 4.68 -6.74 -9.74
C ALA A 45 6.20 -6.90 -9.66
N SER A 46 6.85 -7.02 -10.81
CA SER A 46 8.30 -7.17 -10.91
C SER A 46 9.04 -5.91 -10.44
N SER A 47 8.60 -4.71 -10.86
CA SER A 47 9.20 -3.44 -10.44
C SER A 47 8.98 -3.20 -8.95
N LEU A 48 7.78 -3.45 -8.43
CA LEU A 48 7.48 -3.33 -7.00
C LEU A 48 8.35 -4.29 -6.18
N SER A 49 8.50 -5.54 -6.62
CA SER A 49 9.38 -6.50 -5.96
C SER A 49 10.84 -6.03 -5.93
N GLN A 50 11.31 -5.38 -7.00
CA GLN A 50 12.67 -4.82 -7.06
C GLN A 50 12.82 -3.61 -6.12
N ALA A 51 11.85 -2.70 -6.12
CA ALA A 51 11.83 -1.55 -5.21
C ALA A 51 11.81 -1.97 -3.74
N LEU A 52 11.00 -2.98 -3.39
CA LEU A 52 10.98 -3.57 -2.05
C LEU A 52 12.34 -4.19 -1.63
N GLY A 53 13.26 -4.45 -2.56
CA GLY A 53 14.64 -4.79 -2.22
C GLY A 53 15.36 -3.67 -1.47
N TRP A 54 15.07 -2.40 -1.81
CA TRP A 54 15.61 -1.21 -1.15
C TRP A 54 14.74 -0.77 0.02
N TYR A 55 13.42 -0.89 -0.13
CA TYR A 55 12.43 -0.52 0.88
C TYR A 55 11.86 -1.75 1.61
N TYR A 56 12.75 -2.63 2.06
CA TYR A 56 12.43 -3.96 2.59
C TYR A 56 11.46 -3.96 3.78
N HIS A 57 11.44 -2.89 4.58
CA HIS A 57 10.53 -2.75 5.72
C HIS A 57 9.05 -2.77 5.30
N PHE A 58 8.73 -2.33 4.08
CA PHE A 58 7.36 -2.42 3.55
C PHE A 58 6.93 -3.82 3.13
N ALA A 59 7.87 -4.77 3.07
CA ALA A 59 7.58 -6.19 2.90
C ALA A 59 7.33 -6.92 4.24
N GLY A 60 7.28 -6.20 5.37
CA GLY A 60 7.06 -6.74 6.71
C GLY A 60 5.59 -6.81 7.16
N ARG A 61 5.39 -7.12 8.44
CA ARG A 61 4.10 -7.12 9.14
C ARG A 61 4.24 -6.43 10.49
N LEU A 62 3.20 -5.70 10.91
CA LEU A 62 3.09 -5.30 12.31
C LEU A 62 2.74 -6.54 13.14
N ALA A 63 3.32 -6.65 14.33
CA ALA A 63 3.00 -7.71 15.29
C ALA A 63 2.61 -7.10 16.63
N VAL A 64 1.89 -7.85 17.46
CA VAL A 64 1.60 -7.45 18.85
C VAL A 64 2.45 -8.31 19.78
N GLY A 65 3.31 -7.67 20.56
CA GLY A 65 4.06 -8.29 21.65
C GLY A 65 3.48 -7.87 23.00
N ALA A 66 3.01 -8.83 23.79
CA ALA A 66 2.58 -8.59 25.17
C ALA A 66 3.71 -8.96 26.15
N HIS A 67 3.95 -8.09 27.13
CA HIS A 67 4.95 -8.29 28.18
C HIS A 67 4.27 -8.67 29.51
N GLY A 68 4.98 -9.40 30.37
CA GLY A 68 4.44 -9.91 31.63
C GLY A 68 4.11 -8.83 32.68
N ASP A 69 4.53 -7.59 32.44
CA ASP A 69 4.25 -6.39 33.24
C ASP A 69 2.99 -5.63 32.77
N GLY A 70 2.28 -6.14 31.76
CA GLY A 70 1.08 -5.51 31.19
C GLY A 70 1.37 -4.52 30.05
N ASN A 71 2.63 -4.31 29.68
CA ASN A 71 2.98 -3.46 28.55
C ASN A 71 2.74 -4.18 27.21
N ILE A 72 2.32 -3.41 26.20
CA ILE A 72 2.13 -3.88 24.83
C ILE A 72 3.10 -3.13 23.92
N THR A 73 3.79 -3.89 23.07
CA THR A 73 4.65 -3.38 22.00
C THR A 73 4.05 -3.76 20.65
N ILE A 74 4.17 -2.87 19.67
CA ILE A 74 3.75 -3.13 18.30
C ILE A 74 4.97 -2.93 17.39
N PRO A 75 5.89 -3.91 17.28
CA PRO A 75 7.01 -3.81 16.36
C PRO A 75 6.60 -4.05 14.90
N LEU A 76 7.36 -3.49 13.97
CA LEU A 76 7.36 -3.91 12.57
C LEU A 76 8.37 -5.06 12.40
N ARG A 77 7.88 -6.22 11.99
CA ARG A 77 8.71 -7.39 11.67
C ARG A 77 9.02 -7.41 10.19
N CYS A 78 10.28 -7.18 9.84
CA CYS A 78 10.78 -7.16 8.48
C CYS A 78 11.06 -8.59 7.98
N THR A 79 10.00 -9.39 7.84
CA THR A 79 10.06 -10.83 7.48
C THR A 79 10.21 -11.10 5.99
N GLY A 80 9.99 -10.10 5.14
CA GLY A 80 10.04 -10.26 3.69
C GLY A 80 8.81 -10.99 3.11
N GLU A 81 7.70 -11.05 3.83
CA GLU A 81 6.42 -11.61 3.37
C GLU A 81 5.81 -10.85 2.17
N GLY A 82 6.32 -9.65 1.87
CA GLY A 82 5.99 -8.89 0.68
C GLY A 82 4.80 -7.95 0.85
N ALA A 83 4.54 -7.17 -0.19
CA ALA A 83 3.39 -6.28 -0.32
C ALA A 83 2.26 -6.97 -1.08
N LYS A 84 1.03 -6.46 -0.91
CA LYS A 84 -0.13 -6.94 -1.68
C LYS A 84 -0.29 -6.16 -2.98
N LEU A 85 -0.34 -6.84 -4.12
CA LEU A 85 -0.73 -6.24 -5.39
C LEU A 85 -2.13 -6.71 -5.79
N VAL A 86 -3.01 -5.78 -6.11
CA VAL A 86 -4.38 -6.03 -6.58
C VAL A 86 -4.50 -5.61 -8.03
N HIS A 87 -5.09 -6.46 -8.87
CA HIS A 87 -5.53 -6.10 -10.21
C HIS A 87 -7.05 -6.04 -10.23
N ALA A 88 -7.60 -4.93 -10.75
CA ALA A 88 -9.02 -4.66 -10.82
C ALA A 88 -9.39 -4.04 -12.17
N ALA A 89 -10.69 -4.03 -12.49
CA ALA A 89 -11.22 -3.38 -13.69
C ALA A 89 -12.50 -2.61 -13.37
N ALA A 90 -12.61 -1.41 -13.92
CA ALA A 90 -13.76 -0.52 -13.83
C ALA A 90 -14.10 0.00 -15.25
N PRO A 91 -14.65 -0.85 -16.14
CA PRO A 91 -14.87 -0.52 -17.55
C PRO A 91 -15.92 0.59 -17.77
N ALA A 92 -16.70 0.94 -16.75
CA ALA A 92 -17.68 2.03 -16.77
C ALA A 92 -17.09 3.38 -16.33
N VAL A 93 -15.83 3.43 -15.90
CA VAL A 93 -15.14 4.64 -15.46
C VAL A 93 -14.10 5.04 -16.50
N ALA A 94 -14.05 6.32 -16.83
CA ALA A 94 -13.08 6.90 -17.77
C ALA A 94 -12.15 7.88 -17.06
N VAL A 95 -11.01 8.21 -17.68
CA VAL A 95 -10.00 9.12 -17.12
C VAL A 95 -10.54 10.54 -16.86
N THR A 96 -11.62 10.91 -17.54
CA THR A 96 -12.33 12.19 -17.32
C THR A 96 -12.82 12.37 -15.88
N ILE A 97 -12.89 11.29 -15.09
CA ILE A 97 -13.20 11.33 -13.67
C ILE A 97 -12.26 12.24 -12.87
N ALA A 98 -10.99 12.40 -13.28
CA ALA A 98 -10.05 13.31 -12.62
C ALA A 98 -10.35 14.80 -12.88
N GLY A 99 -11.03 15.11 -13.98
CA GLY A 99 -11.47 16.47 -14.31
C GLY A 99 -12.89 16.78 -13.83
N SER A 100 -13.57 15.82 -13.21
CA SER A 100 -14.94 16.02 -12.71
C SER A 100 -14.94 16.92 -11.48
N LEU A 101 -15.89 17.87 -11.44
CA LEU A 101 -16.16 18.67 -10.23
C LEU A 101 -16.70 17.82 -9.08
N TYR A 102 -17.29 16.66 -9.39
CA TYR A 102 -17.78 15.73 -8.41
C TYR A 102 -17.41 14.31 -8.82
N THR A 103 -16.56 13.68 -8.01
CA THR A 103 -16.27 12.27 -8.11
C THR A 103 -16.88 11.58 -6.90
N PRO A 104 -17.85 10.66 -7.08
CA PRO A 104 -18.48 9.97 -5.97
C PRO A 104 -17.43 9.29 -5.10
N SER A 105 -17.48 9.51 -3.78
CA SER A 105 -16.53 8.91 -2.84
C SER A 105 -16.57 7.37 -2.88
N SER A 106 -17.73 6.79 -3.21
CA SER A 106 -17.92 5.35 -3.39
C SER A 106 -17.18 4.78 -4.59
N VAL A 107 -16.89 5.59 -5.63
CA VAL A 107 -16.08 5.13 -6.77
C VAL A 107 -14.60 5.21 -6.41
N LEU A 108 -14.18 6.30 -5.77
CA LEU A 108 -12.79 6.49 -5.37
C LEU A 108 -12.34 5.48 -4.31
N SER A 109 -13.21 5.12 -3.36
CA SER A 109 -12.88 4.15 -2.31
C SER A 109 -12.51 2.77 -2.86
N GLU A 110 -13.09 2.36 -3.98
CA GLU A 110 -12.82 1.07 -4.63
C GLU A 110 -11.48 1.05 -5.37
N PHE A 111 -10.87 2.22 -5.61
CA PHE A 111 -9.60 2.33 -6.31
C PHE A 111 -8.39 2.18 -5.38
N PHE A 112 -8.61 2.21 -4.07
CA PHE A 112 -7.54 2.09 -3.08
C PHE A 112 -7.70 0.84 -2.20
N PRO A 113 -6.68 -0.05 -2.15
CA PRO A 113 -6.70 -1.17 -1.24
C PRO A 113 -6.68 -0.68 0.21
N PHE A 114 -7.24 -1.44 1.15
CA PHE A 114 -7.26 -1.08 2.57
C PHE A 114 -7.91 0.29 2.89
N ASN A 115 -8.80 0.78 2.05
CA ASN A 115 -9.58 1.98 2.36
C ASN A 115 -10.39 1.79 3.65
N GLY A 116 -10.25 2.74 4.57
CA GLY A 116 -10.91 2.71 5.88
C GLY A 116 -10.28 1.77 6.92
N VAL A 117 -9.22 1.03 6.58
CA VAL A 117 -8.50 0.18 7.54
C VAL A 117 -7.59 1.05 8.41
N LEU A 118 -7.67 0.90 9.74
CA LEU A 118 -6.78 1.60 10.65
C LEU A 118 -5.39 0.94 10.66
N ASN A 119 -4.36 1.74 10.90
CA ASN A 119 -2.99 1.27 10.91
C ASN A 119 -2.75 0.19 11.98
N VAL A 120 -3.43 0.27 13.13
CA VAL A 120 -3.36 -0.75 14.19
C VAL A 120 -3.99 -2.09 13.78
N ASP A 121 -5.03 -2.06 12.96
CA ASP A 121 -5.74 -3.27 12.54
C ASP A 121 -4.85 -4.19 11.71
N ALA A 122 -3.80 -3.64 11.10
CA ALA A 122 -2.80 -4.42 10.35
C ALA A 122 -2.00 -5.38 11.23
N SER A 123 -2.01 -5.20 12.55
CA SER A 123 -1.35 -6.09 13.52
C SER A 123 -2.26 -7.21 14.05
N MET A 124 -3.56 -7.18 13.71
CA MET A 124 -4.53 -8.18 14.14
C MET A 124 -4.32 -9.52 13.42
N ASP A 125 -4.86 -10.61 13.94
CA ASP A 125 -4.73 -11.95 13.34
C ASP A 125 -5.83 -12.21 12.29
N PRO A 126 -5.50 -12.50 11.01
CA PRO A 126 -4.16 -12.56 10.43
C PRO A 126 -3.61 -11.16 10.08
N PRO A 127 -2.29 -10.92 10.22
CA PRO A 127 -1.70 -9.60 10.02
C PRO A 127 -1.79 -9.18 8.56
N LEU A 128 -2.08 -7.90 8.35
CA LEU A 128 -2.19 -7.32 7.01
C LEU A 128 -0.82 -6.80 6.54
N PRO A 129 -0.55 -6.83 5.23
CA PRO A 129 0.57 -6.11 4.64
C PRO A 129 0.56 -4.64 5.02
N VAL A 130 1.73 -4.11 5.37
CA VAL A 130 1.90 -2.67 5.63
C VAL A 130 1.96 -1.84 4.35
N LEU A 131 2.05 -2.50 3.19
CA LEU A 131 1.99 -1.89 1.87
C LEU A 131 1.08 -2.70 0.94
N SER A 132 0.25 -2.00 0.19
CA SER A 132 -0.48 -2.57 -0.94
C SER A 132 -0.54 -1.61 -2.11
N ALA A 133 -0.40 -2.14 -3.32
CA ALA A 133 -0.66 -1.45 -4.56
C ALA A 133 -1.89 -2.04 -5.27
N GLN A 134 -2.59 -1.22 -6.04
CA GLN A 134 -3.69 -1.65 -6.89
C GLN A 134 -3.56 -1.03 -8.29
N VAL A 135 -3.78 -1.85 -9.31
CA VAL A 135 -3.85 -1.44 -10.70
C VAL A 135 -5.30 -1.63 -11.14
N THR A 136 -5.97 -0.55 -11.47
CA THR A 136 -7.37 -0.57 -11.92
C THR A 136 -7.44 -0.17 -13.38
N GLU A 137 -7.85 -1.08 -14.25
CA GLU A 137 -8.10 -0.79 -15.66
C GLU A 137 -9.41 -0.04 -15.83
N LEU A 138 -9.35 1.11 -16.50
CA LEU A 138 -10.49 1.95 -16.81
C LEU A 138 -10.89 1.78 -18.29
N ALA A 139 -12.00 2.40 -18.70
CA ALA A 139 -12.45 2.39 -20.10
C ALA A 139 -11.35 2.84 -21.08
N ASP A 140 -10.65 3.92 -20.73
CA ASP A 140 -9.67 4.63 -21.56
C ASP A 140 -8.36 4.96 -20.82
N GLY A 141 -8.11 4.31 -19.69
CA GLY A 141 -6.93 4.56 -18.86
C GLY A 141 -6.61 3.49 -17.85
N VAL A 142 -5.67 3.81 -16.97
CA VAL A 142 -5.29 2.98 -15.82
C VAL A 142 -5.13 3.87 -14.60
N PHE A 143 -5.61 3.40 -13.46
CA PHE A 143 -5.34 4.01 -12.17
C PHE A 143 -4.39 3.13 -11.37
N VAL A 144 -3.24 3.66 -10.98
CA VAL A 144 -2.26 2.98 -10.14
C VAL A 144 -2.29 3.62 -8.76
N ALA A 145 -2.70 2.85 -7.76
CA ALA A 145 -2.89 3.29 -6.39
C ALA A 145 -1.95 2.56 -5.45
N MET A 146 -1.56 3.22 -4.37
CA MET A 146 -0.79 2.62 -3.29
C MET A 146 -1.35 3.06 -1.94
N SER A 147 -1.46 2.09 -1.03
CA SER A 147 -1.88 2.25 0.35
C SER A 147 -0.78 1.77 1.28
N MET A 148 -0.31 2.66 2.13
CA MET A 148 0.82 2.44 3.03
C MET A 148 0.37 2.67 4.47
N ASN A 149 0.69 1.73 5.36
CA ASN A 149 0.43 1.90 6.77
C ASN A 149 1.25 3.08 7.30
N HIS A 150 0.58 4.12 7.79
CA HIS A 150 1.23 5.39 8.09
C HIS A 150 2.15 5.29 9.32
N SER A 151 1.97 4.28 10.18
CA SER A 151 2.86 4.05 11.32
C SER A 151 4.25 3.52 10.93
N VAL A 152 4.45 3.08 9.68
CA VAL A 152 5.74 2.56 9.20
C VAL A 152 6.35 3.39 8.06
N GLY A 153 5.75 4.55 7.74
CA GLY A 153 6.22 5.43 6.69
C GLY A 153 5.52 6.79 6.69
N ASN A 154 6.18 7.79 6.13
CA ASN A 154 5.66 9.16 5.99
C ASN A 154 5.41 9.52 4.51
N GLY A 155 4.93 10.74 4.25
CA GLY A 155 4.63 11.18 2.89
C GLY A 155 5.86 11.26 1.97
N THR A 156 7.05 11.51 2.51
CA THR A 156 8.29 11.57 1.73
C THR A 156 8.70 10.19 1.25
N ILE A 157 8.82 9.21 2.17
CA ILE A 157 9.21 7.83 1.81
C ILE A 157 8.17 7.17 0.91
N PHE A 158 6.88 7.54 1.06
CA PHE A 158 5.81 7.10 0.17
C PHE A 158 6.14 7.47 -1.29
N TRP A 159 6.45 8.75 -1.56
CA TRP A 159 6.71 9.20 -2.92
C TRP A 159 8.07 8.76 -3.44
N GLU A 160 9.07 8.59 -2.57
CA GLU A 160 10.34 7.97 -2.95
C GLU A 160 10.14 6.54 -3.44
N LEU A 161 9.41 5.71 -2.69
CA LEU A 161 9.05 4.35 -3.10
C LEU A 161 8.22 4.35 -4.39
N PHE A 162 7.23 5.23 -4.50
CA PHE A 162 6.33 5.29 -5.65
C PHE A 162 7.07 5.66 -6.95
N ASN A 163 8.18 6.39 -6.86
CA ASN A 163 8.99 6.84 -7.99
C ASN A 163 10.21 5.94 -8.28
N ALA A 164 10.51 4.95 -7.42
CA ALA A 164 11.65 4.04 -7.55
C ALA A 164 11.38 2.93 -8.57
#